data_AF-A0A950B4K6-F1
#
_entry.id   AF-A0A950B4K6-F1
#
_cell.length_a   1.000
_cell.length_b   1.000
_cell.length_c   1.000
_cell.angle_alpha   90.00
_cell.angle_beta   90.00
_cell.angle_gamma   90.00
#
_symmetry.space_group_name_H-M   'P 1'
#
loop_
_entity.id
_entity.type
_entity.pdbx_description
1 polymer ?
#
loop_
_entity_poly.entity_id
_entity_poly.type
_entity_poly.pdbx_seq_one_letter_code
_entity_poly.pdbx_strand_id
1 'polypeptide(L)'
;MAIGVLGAVALVAVTALAVGHSPAQRGVVLVPRSPVAVSCGETISSSIVVGNDLTCASGNGLAVAADGITVNLNGHTLAGNPGGLGVHNSYRGVTIENGTVTGWGTGIFELLGAS
;
A
#
# COMPACT_ATOMS: atom_id res chain seq x y z
N MET A 1 -61.85 22.11 51.38
CA MET A 1 -61.79 23.29 50.48
C MET A 1 -60.32 23.56 50.18
N ALA A 2 -60.00 23.92 48.93
CA ALA A 2 -58.66 23.98 48.27
C ALA A 2 -58.12 22.58 47.90
N ILE A 3 -58.15 22.07 46.66
CA ILE A 3 -58.02 22.60 45.28
C ILE A 3 -56.69 23.34 45.03
N GLY A 4 -55.72 22.56 44.52
CA GLY A 4 -55.04 22.83 43.25
C GLY A 4 -53.82 23.75 43.28
N VAL A 5 -52.65 23.21 42.90
CA VAL A 5 -51.77 23.86 41.92
C VAL A 5 -51.15 22.76 41.05
N LEU A 6 -51.58 22.70 39.79
CA LEU A 6 -50.81 22.10 38.70
C LEU A 6 -49.58 23.00 38.46
N GLY A 7 -48.38 22.44 38.47
CA GLY A 7 -47.13 23.13 38.14
C GLY A 7 -46.29 22.29 37.18
N ALA A 8 -46.00 22.85 36.02
CA ALA A 8 -45.55 22.18 34.81
C ALA A 8 -44.12 21.57 34.86
N VAL A 9 -44.01 20.39 34.25
CA VAL A 9 -43.03 19.98 33.21
C VAL A 9 -41.76 20.84 33.06
N ALA A 10 -40.59 20.20 33.18
CA ALA A 10 -39.59 20.11 32.11
C ALA A 10 -38.51 19.08 32.47
N LEU A 11 -38.57 17.90 31.83
CA LEU A 11 -37.42 17.01 31.73
C LEU A 11 -36.34 17.72 30.90
N VAL A 12 -35.19 18.00 31.50
CA VAL A 12 -33.97 18.24 30.70
C VAL A 12 -33.25 16.90 30.58
N ALA A 13 -33.66 16.10 29.59
CA ALA A 13 -32.89 14.93 29.18
C ALA A 13 -31.64 15.43 28.44
N VAL A 14 -30.48 15.39 29.11
CA VAL A 14 -29.20 15.65 28.45
C VAL A 14 -28.93 14.45 27.55
N THR A 15 -29.26 14.54 26.27
CA THR A 15 -28.86 13.56 25.27
C THR A 15 -27.36 13.72 25.03
N ALA A 16 -26.56 12.95 25.77
CA ALA A 16 -25.16 12.76 25.42
C ALA A 16 -25.12 12.08 24.04
N LEU A 17 -24.91 12.87 22.99
CA LEU A 17 -24.53 12.35 21.68
C LEU A 17 -23.14 11.74 21.84
N ALA A 18 -23.11 10.45 22.20
CA ALA A 18 -21.91 9.64 22.07
C ALA A 18 -21.61 9.55 20.58
N VAL A 19 -20.80 10.48 20.06
CA VAL A 19 -20.24 10.35 18.72
C VAL A 19 -19.28 9.17 18.78
N GLY A 20 -19.77 8.01 18.39
CA GLY A 20 -18.98 6.82 18.12
C GLY A 20 -18.08 7.09 16.93
N HIS A 21 -16.95 7.74 17.17
CA HIS A 21 -15.83 7.77 16.24
C HIS A 21 -15.23 6.37 16.25
N SER A 22 -15.73 5.48 15.42
CA SER A 22 -15.02 4.24 15.10
C SER A 22 -13.68 4.64 14.49
N PRO A 23 -12.52 4.45 15.14
CA PRO A 23 -11.27 4.54 14.42
C PRO A 23 -11.35 3.47 13.34
N ALA A 24 -11.24 3.88 12.08
CA ALA A 24 -11.08 2.94 10.98
C ALA A 24 -9.85 2.09 11.30
N GLN A 25 -10.08 0.89 11.78
CA GLN A 25 -9.05 -0.11 12.00
C GLN A 25 -8.60 -0.50 10.60
N ARG A 26 -7.56 0.19 10.08
CA ARG A 26 -6.78 -0.33 8.97
C ARG A 26 -6.25 -1.67 9.44
N GLY A 27 -6.87 -2.75 8.96
CA GLY A 27 -6.43 -4.09 9.26
C GLY A 27 -4.95 -4.19 8.97
N VAL A 28 -4.16 -4.49 9.99
CA VAL A 28 -2.75 -4.85 9.80
C VAL A 28 -2.77 -6.21 9.13
N VAL A 29 -2.56 -6.22 7.81
CA VAL A 29 -2.33 -7.46 7.09
C VAL A 29 -0.93 -7.93 7.46
N LEU A 30 -0.84 -8.79 8.47
CA LEU A 30 0.40 -9.51 8.77
C LEU A 30 0.64 -10.49 7.63
N VAL A 31 1.39 -10.06 6.62
CA VAL A 31 1.88 -10.96 5.58
C VAL A 31 3.31 -11.36 5.95
N PRO A 32 3.54 -12.45 6.71
CA PRO A 32 4.83 -13.13 6.66
C PRO A 32 4.90 -13.86 5.32
N ARG A 33 5.01 -13.11 4.21
CA ARG A 33 5.45 -13.67 2.95
C ARG A 33 6.94 -13.88 3.13
N SER A 34 7.33 -15.15 3.25
CA SER A 34 8.74 -15.53 3.17
C SER A 34 9.37 -14.78 1.99
N PRO A 35 10.55 -14.17 2.16
CA PRO A 35 11.23 -13.53 1.05
C PRO A 35 11.37 -14.50 -0.13
N VAL A 36 11.08 -14.02 -1.33
CA VAL A 36 11.18 -14.78 -2.58
C VAL A 36 12.35 -14.26 -3.39
N ALA A 37 13.13 -15.18 -3.95
CA ALA A 37 14.17 -14.80 -4.88
C ALA A 37 13.55 -14.37 -6.22
N VAL A 38 14.00 -13.24 -6.77
CA VAL A 38 13.52 -12.69 -8.04
C VAL A 38 14.64 -12.64 -9.08
N SER A 39 14.25 -12.63 -10.35
CA SER A 39 15.12 -12.58 -11.53
C SER A 39 14.84 -11.36 -12.41
N CYS A 40 15.81 -11.00 -13.27
CA CYS A 40 15.63 -9.90 -14.22
C CYS A 40 14.54 -10.21 -15.24
N GLY A 41 13.67 -9.24 -15.48
CA GLY A 41 12.49 -9.36 -16.33
C GLY A 41 11.34 -10.15 -15.70
N GLU A 42 11.42 -10.50 -14.41
CA GLU A 42 10.36 -11.28 -13.76
C GLU A 42 9.05 -10.49 -13.63
N THR A 43 7.95 -11.18 -13.87
CA THR A 43 6.60 -10.63 -13.78
C THR A 43 5.98 -10.96 -12.42
N ILE A 44 5.64 -9.93 -11.67
CA ILE A 44 5.07 -10.02 -10.33
C ILE A 44 3.56 -9.75 -10.39
N SER A 45 2.77 -10.77 -10.10
CA SER A 45 1.29 -10.74 -10.15
C SER A 45 0.61 -10.79 -8.78
N SER A 46 1.40 -10.83 -7.70
CA SER A 46 0.90 -10.77 -6.32
C SER A 46 1.92 -10.06 -5.45
N SER A 47 1.50 -9.50 -4.32
CA SER A 47 2.46 -8.81 -3.44
C SER A 47 3.54 -9.79 -2.98
N ILE A 48 4.79 -9.34 -2.90
CA ILE A 48 5.95 -10.15 -2.50
C ILE A 48 6.85 -9.38 -1.54
N VAL A 49 7.70 -10.13 -0.85
CA VAL A 49 8.88 -9.62 -0.15
C VAL A 49 10.08 -10.14 -0.94
N VAL A 50 10.95 -9.26 -1.43
CA VAL A 50 12.14 -9.66 -2.20
C VAL A 50 13.18 -10.27 -1.25
N GLY A 51 13.85 -11.35 -1.68
CA GLY A 51 14.83 -12.09 -0.91
C GLY A 51 16.27 -12.00 -1.41
N ASN A 52 16.56 -11.20 -2.43
CA ASN A 52 17.90 -11.03 -2.99
C ASN A 52 18.10 -9.66 -3.62
N ASP A 53 19.36 -9.24 -3.68
CA ASP A 53 19.77 -8.19 -4.60
C ASP A 53 19.70 -8.69 -6.04
N LEU A 54 19.40 -7.78 -6.96
CA LEU A 54 19.27 -8.07 -8.39
C LEU A 54 20.25 -7.21 -9.17
N THR A 55 20.96 -7.81 -10.12
CA THR A 55 21.84 -7.08 -11.06
C THR A 55 21.52 -7.50 -12.50
N CYS A 56 20.93 -6.59 -13.27
CA CYS A 56 20.50 -6.83 -14.64
C CYS A 56 21.47 -6.21 -15.65
N ALA A 57 22.31 -7.05 -16.27
CA ALA A 57 23.28 -6.62 -17.28
C ALA A 57 22.61 -6.02 -18.53
N SER A 58 21.39 -6.44 -18.84
CA SER A 58 20.55 -5.89 -19.92
C SER A 58 19.07 -6.02 -19.55
N GLY A 59 18.22 -5.27 -20.26
CA GLY A 59 16.77 -5.34 -20.09
C GLY A 59 16.25 -4.70 -18.80
N ASN A 60 15.01 -5.07 -18.45
CA ASN A 60 14.28 -4.51 -17.31
C ASN A 60 14.52 -5.31 -16.01
N GLY A 61 14.29 -4.68 -14.86
CA GLY A 61 14.34 -5.33 -13.55
C GLY A 61 13.10 -6.18 -13.28
N LEU A 62 12.00 -5.58 -12.82
CA LEU A 62 10.73 -6.27 -12.54
C LEU A 62 9.57 -5.66 -13.35
N ALA A 63 8.56 -6.47 -13.65
CA ALA A 63 7.31 -6.01 -14.26
C ALA A 63 6.13 -6.34 -13.34
N VAL A 64 5.24 -5.38 -13.12
CA VAL A 64 4.02 -5.58 -12.33
C VAL A 64 2.87 -6.00 -13.25
N ALA A 65 2.09 -6.99 -12.82
CA ALA A 65 1.00 -7.59 -13.59
C ALA A 65 -0.36 -7.62 -12.86
N ALA A 66 -0.53 -6.87 -11.77
CA ALA A 66 -1.77 -6.82 -11.01
C ALA A 66 -1.94 -5.50 -10.25
N ASP A 67 -3.20 -5.10 -10.05
CA ASP A 67 -3.57 -3.95 -9.21
C ASP A 67 -3.44 -4.26 -7.72
N GLY A 68 -3.19 -3.22 -6.92
CA GLY A 68 -3.28 -3.30 -5.46
C GLY A 68 -2.21 -4.16 -4.79
N ILE A 69 -1.11 -4.47 -5.49
CA ILE A 69 -0.03 -5.30 -4.95
C ILE A 69 1.09 -4.46 -4.34
N THR A 70 1.84 -5.09 -3.44
CA THR A 70 3.03 -4.50 -2.80
C THR A 70 4.26 -5.30 -3.19
N VAL A 71 5.23 -4.66 -3.83
CA VAL A 71 6.57 -5.18 -4.05
C VAL A 71 7.46 -4.56 -2.97
N ASN A 72 7.60 -5.26 -1.84
CA ASN A 72 8.50 -4.83 -0.78
C ASN A 72 9.91 -5.35 -1.10
N LEU A 73 10.84 -4.45 -1.38
CA LEU A 73 12.22 -4.78 -1.75
C LEU A 73 13.06 -5.24 -0.56
N ASN A 74 12.56 -5.15 0.68
CA ASN A 74 13.15 -5.73 1.89
C ASN A 74 14.61 -5.33 2.16
N GLY A 75 14.96 -4.08 1.84
CA GLY A 75 16.30 -3.52 1.97
C GLY A 75 17.24 -3.87 0.81
N HIS A 76 16.80 -4.69 -0.15
CA HIS A 76 17.62 -5.11 -1.28
C HIS A 76 17.79 -4.02 -2.34
N THR A 77 18.86 -4.18 -3.10
CA THR A 77 19.18 -3.33 -4.25
C THR A 77 18.85 -4.05 -5.54
N LEU A 78 18.00 -3.42 -6.33
CA LEU A 78 17.80 -3.71 -7.74
C LEU A 78 18.70 -2.76 -8.52
N ALA A 79 19.69 -3.31 -9.21
CA ALA A 79 20.63 -2.59 -10.05
C ALA A 79 20.52 -3.04 -11.50
N GLY A 80 20.63 -2.10 -12.43
CA GLY A 80 20.50 -2.41 -13.84
C GLY A 80 21.43 -1.65 -14.77
N ASN A 81 20.90 -1.38 -15.95
CA ASN A 81 21.62 -0.83 -17.09
C ASN A 81 20.86 0.39 -17.65
N PRO A 82 21.56 1.38 -18.22
CA PRO A 82 20.95 2.64 -18.63
C PRO A 82 19.93 2.51 -19.77
N GLY A 83 19.85 1.35 -20.45
CA GLY A 83 18.93 1.10 -21.55
C GLY A 83 17.57 0.50 -21.16
N GLY A 84 17.35 0.16 -19.88
CA GLY A 84 16.12 -0.49 -19.41
C GLY A 84 15.35 0.31 -18.35
N LEU A 85 14.29 -0.32 -17.85
CA LEU A 85 13.47 0.14 -16.73
C LEU A 85 13.72 -0.71 -15.49
N GLY A 86 13.83 -0.10 -14.30
CA GLY A 86 14.00 -0.86 -13.06
C GLY A 86 12.74 -1.62 -12.67
N VAL A 87 11.63 -0.91 -12.49
CA VAL A 87 10.31 -1.50 -12.31
C VAL A 87 9.34 -0.89 -13.31
N HIS A 88 8.68 -1.74 -14.10
CA HIS A 88 7.62 -1.33 -15.03
C HIS A 88 6.26 -1.64 -14.42
N ASN A 89 5.46 -0.61 -14.19
CA ASN A 89 4.09 -0.72 -13.71
C ASN A 89 3.09 -0.07 -14.66
N SER A 90 1.99 -0.79 -14.94
CA SER A 90 0.82 -0.30 -15.68
C SER A 90 -0.50 -0.47 -14.92
N TYR A 91 -0.43 -0.83 -13.62
CA TYR A 91 -1.56 -1.20 -12.77
C TYR A 91 -1.70 -0.24 -11.59
N ARG A 92 -2.93 -0.12 -11.07
CA ARG A 92 -3.30 0.85 -10.03
C ARG A 92 -3.01 0.38 -8.63
N GLY A 93 -2.77 1.32 -7.72
CA GLY A 93 -2.61 1.02 -6.29
C GLY A 93 -1.42 0.11 -6.00
N VAL A 94 -0.41 0.10 -6.87
CA VAL A 94 0.82 -0.66 -6.70
C VAL A 94 1.75 0.11 -5.77
N THR A 95 2.33 -0.59 -4.81
CA THR A 95 3.33 -0.02 -3.89
C THR A 95 4.66 -0.71 -4.10
N ILE A 96 5.71 0.07 -4.39
CA ILE A 96 7.10 -0.40 -4.42
C ILE A 96 7.81 0.30 -3.27
N GLU A 97 8.33 -0.45 -2.31
CA GLU A 97 8.82 0.12 -1.05
C GLU A 97 10.07 -0.58 -0.51
N ASN A 98 10.71 0.09 0.46
CA ASN A 98 11.76 -0.49 1.30
C ASN A 98 12.93 -1.08 0.52
N GLY A 99 13.54 -0.35 -0.41
CA GLY A 99 14.78 -0.78 -1.06
C GLY A 99 15.31 0.26 -2.03
N THR A 100 16.29 -0.14 -2.83
CA THR A 100 16.95 0.74 -3.79
C THR A 100 16.76 0.24 -5.21
N VAL A 101 16.36 1.11 -6.13
CA VAL A 101 16.27 0.84 -7.57
C VAL A 101 17.20 1.80 -8.29
N THR A 102 18.25 1.31 -8.96
CA THR A 102 19.34 2.14 -9.49
C THR A 102 19.97 1.61 -10.78
N GLY A 103 20.74 2.45 -11.47
CA GLY A 103 21.49 2.08 -12.68
C GLY A 103 20.68 2.01 -13.98
N TRP A 104 19.36 2.02 -13.90
CA TRP A 104 18.48 2.12 -15.06
C TRP A 104 18.31 3.55 -15.57
N GLY A 105 18.02 3.70 -16.87
CA GLY A 105 17.66 5.00 -17.46
C GLY A 105 16.38 5.56 -16.83
N THR A 106 15.49 4.68 -16.36
CA THR A 106 14.36 5.03 -15.49
C THR A 106 14.25 3.99 -14.38
N GLY A 107 14.29 4.43 -13.12
CA GLY A 107 14.22 3.54 -11.96
C GLY A 107 12.84 2.87 -11.85
N ILE A 108 11.79 3.67 -11.64
CA ILE A 108 10.41 3.19 -11.60
C ILE A 108 9.64 3.92 -12.70
N PHE A 109 9.03 3.15 -13.60
CA PHE A 109 8.18 3.67 -14.66
C PHE A 109 6.72 3.29 -14.38
N GLU A 110 5.88 4.30 -14.29
CA GLU A 110 4.44 4.20 -14.06
C GLU A 110 3.71 4.65 -15.33
N LEU A 111 2.84 3.81 -15.89
CA LEU A 111 1.96 4.22 -16.97
C LEU A 111 0.94 5.26 -16.47
N LEU A 112 0.53 6.18 -17.33
CA LEU A 112 -0.50 7.16 -17.00
C LEU A 112 -1.77 6.46 -16.51
N GLY A 113 -2.18 6.78 -15.28
CA GLY A 113 -3.36 6.20 -14.64
C GLY A 113 -3.11 4.94 -13.80
N ALA A 114 -1.86 4.56 -13.54
CA ALA A 114 -1.42 3.50 -12.62
C ALA A 114 -1.38 3.94 -11.12
N SER A 115 -1.91 5.12 -10.81
CA SER A 115 -1.99 5.67 -9.44
C SER A 115 -3.04 4.96 -8.58
#